data_AF-A0A7C5AS12-F1
#
_entry.id   AF-A0A7C5AS12-F1
#
_cell.length_a   1.000
_cell.length_b   1.000
_cell.length_c   1.000
_cell.angle_alpha   90.00
_cell.angle_beta   90.00
_cell.angle_gamma   90.00
#
_symmetry.space_group_name_H-M   'P 1'
#
loop_
_entity.id
_entity.type
_entity.pdbx_description
1 polymer ?
#
loop_
_entity_poly.entity_id
_entity_poly.type
_entity_poly.pdbx_seq_one_letter_code
_entity_poly.pdbx_strand_id
1 'polypeptide(L)'
;MNRMACRKFRRDLARYRELTPAERQALDEHLRVCPRCRNALAAYARQDAFLGTLGAIQPSPGWARRVQERLQTAKKSPSISRPVWAKAWALAFLAILLLASSTLVVSAHALPGQPLYVLKRGQEELRLRLLPEGTPRAEYAQTLAERRREEAKRLIQKGGTAELTLEGPVEAMR
;
A
#
# COMPACT_ATOMS: atom_id res chain seq x y z
N MET A 1 41.23 -12.30 -14.73
CA MET A 1 40.01 -12.86 -15.38
C MET A 1 39.10 -13.49 -14.32
N ASN A 2 37.93 -12.92 -14.06
CA ASN A 2 37.06 -13.31 -12.93
C ASN A 2 36.21 -14.56 -13.27
N ARG A 3 36.45 -15.69 -12.59
CA ARG A 3 35.74 -16.97 -12.81
C ARG A 3 34.24 -16.88 -12.53
N MET A 4 33.82 -16.07 -11.54
CA MET A 4 32.41 -15.90 -11.17
C MET A 4 31.64 -15.12 -12.25
N ALA A 5 32.23 -14.03 -12.75
CA ALA A 5 31.65 -13.24 -13.84
C ALA A 5 31.49 -14.10 -15.12
N CYS A 6 32.51 -14.89 -15.46
CA CYS A 6 32.46 -15.80 -16.61
C CYS A 6 31.33 -16.84 -16.49
N ARG A 7 31.09 -17.41 -15.30
CA ARG A 7 29.99 -18.36 -15.07
C ARG A 7 28.62 -17.70 -15.27
N LYS A 8 28.43 -16.45 -14.82
CA LYS A 8 27.20 -15.69 -15.04
C LYS A 8 26.95 -15.50 -16.54
N PHE A 9 27.89 -14.88 -17.24
CA PHE A 9 27.72 -14.57 -18.67
C PHE A 9 27.54 -15.82 -19.52
N ARG A 10 28.18 -16.93 -19.19
CA ARG A 10 27.95 -18.21 -19.87
C ARG A 10 26.51 -18.71 -19.76
N ARG A 11 25.84 -18.50 -18.61
CA ARG A 11 24.41 -18.84 -18.46
C ARG A 11 23.53 -17.88 -19.26
N ASP A 12 23.90 -16.61 -19.31
CA ASP A 12 23.13 -15.57 -20.01
C ASP A 12 23.13 -15.78 -21.54
N LEU A 13 24.18 -16.40 -22.09
CA LEU A 13 24.24 -16.81 -23.51
C LEU A 13 23.05 -17.69 -23.94
N ALA A 14 22.58 -18.61 -23.08
CA ALA A 14 21.49 -19.53 -23.41
C ALA A 14 20.11 -18.86 -23.49
N ARG A 15 19.96 -17.71 -22.85
CA ARG A 15 18.70 -16.92 -22.80
C ARG A 15 18.85 -15.56 -23.45
N TYR A 16 19.76 -15.44 -24.42
CA TYR A 16 20.12 -14.16 -25.04
C TYR A 16 18.90 -13.35 -25.54
N ARG A 17 17.87 -14.03 -26.07
CA ARG A 17 16.64 -13.39 -26.57
C ARG A 17 15.77 -12.75 -25.48
N GLU A 18 15.92 -13.20 -24.24
CA GLU A 18 15.15 -12.75 -23.08
C GLU A 18 15.88 -11.67 -22.27
N LEU A 19 17.16 -11.40 -22.58
CA LEU A 19 17.95 -10.39 -21.89
C LEU A 19 17.42 -8.99 -22.20
N THR A 20 17.44 -8.14 -21.17
CA THR A 20 17.22 -6.69 -21.31
C THR A 20 18.35 -6.04 -22.12
N PRO A 21 18.15 -4.83 -22.68
CA PRO A 21 19.21 -4.13 -23.42
C PRO A 21 20.50 -3.93 -22.60
N ALA A 22 20.37 -3.58 -21.31
CA ALA A 22 21.52 -3.38 -20.42
C ALA A 22 22.29 -4.69 -20.16
N GLU A 23 21.59 -5.80 -19.98
CA GLU A 23 22.22 -7.12 -19.78
C GLU A 23 22.95 -7.60 -21.03
N ARG A 24 22.40 -7.35 -22.23
CA ARG A 24 23.07 -7.65 -23.50
C ARG A 24 24.34 -6.84 -23.65
N GLN A 25 24.29 -5.54 -23.37
CA GLN A 25 25.49 -4.69 -23.45
C GLN A 25 26.60 -5.18 -22.51
N ALA A 26 26.26 -5.56 -21.27
CA ALA A 26 27.23 -6.11 -20.32
C ALA A 26 27.82 -7.45 -20.79
N LEU A 27 27.00 -8.31 -21.42
CA LEU A 27 27.45 -9.55 -22.02
C LEU A 27 28.39 -9.30 -23.21
N ASP A 28 28.05 -8.37 -24.10
CA ASP A 28 28.87 -8.01 -25.25
C ASP A 28 30.24 -7.45 -24.83
N GLU A 29 30.27 -6.61 -23.81
CA GLU A 29 31.52 -6.11 -23.23
C GLU A 29 32.37 -7.26 -22.66
N HIS A 30 31.74 -8.19 -21.95
CA HIS A 30 32.44 -9.39 -21.46
C HIS A 30 32.99 -10.26 -22.61
N LEU A 31 32.25 -10.38 -23.72
CA LEU A 31 32.67 -11.14 -24.89
C LEU A 31 33.90 -10.53 -25.57
N ARG A 32 34.11 -9.20 -25.50
CA ARG A 32 35.34 -8.56 -26.02
C ARG A 32 36.59 -9.04 -25.28
N VAL A 33 36.50 -9.29 -23.98
CA VAL A 33 37.65 -9.62 -23.13
C VAL A 33 37.83 -11.12 -22.85
N CYS A 34 36.80 -11.95 -23.03
CA CYS A 34 36.82 -13.36 -22.62
C CYS A 34 36.75 -14.36 -23.80
N PRO A 35 37.87 -15.00 -24.22
CA PRO A 35 37.87 -15.95 -25.33
C PRO A 35 37.03 -17.21 -25.06
N ARG A 36 36.91 -17.64 -23.80
CA ARG A 36 36.10 -18.82 -23.43
C ARG A 36 34.61 -18.60 -23.71
N CYS A 37 34.09 -17.41 -23.38
CA CYS A 37 32.69 -17.08 -23.65
C CYS A 37 32.45 -16.85 -25.14
N ARG A 38 33.40 -16.28 -25.88
CA ARG A 38 33.32 -16.20 -27.36
C ARG A 38 33.23 -17.57 -28.02
N ASN A 39 34.06 -18.51 -27.58
CA ASN A 39 34.02 -19.89 -28.11
C ASN A 39 32.70 -20.59 -27.80
N ALA A 40 32.13 -20.34 -26.62
CA ALA A 40 30.80 -20.86 -26.26
C ALA A 40 29.70 -20.26 -27.15
N LEU A 41 29.73 -18.94 -27.41
CA LEU A 41 28.79 -18.29 -28.32
C LEU A 41 28.93 -18.83 -29.75
N ALA A 42 30.15 -19.00 -30.25
CA ALA A 42 30.40 -19.59 -31.57
C ALA A 42 29.87 -21.02 -31.69
N ALA A 43 29.89 -21.80 -30.60
CA ALA A 43 29.28 -23.12 -30.57
C ALA A 43 27.75 -23.06 -30.70
N TYR A 44 27.08 -22.12 -30.00
CA TYR A 44 25.64 -21.90 -30.17
C TYR A 44 25.29 -21.42 -31.58
N ALA A 45 26.07 -20.51 -32.17
CA ALA A 45 25.86 -20.07 -33.54
C ALA A 45 25.94 -21.22 -34.56
N ARG A 46 26.90 -22.15 -34.40
CA ARG A 46 26.98 -23.35 -35.24
C ARG A 46 25.79 -24.29 -35.05
N GLN A 47 25.34 -24.44 -33.81
CA GLN A 47 24.15 -25.23 -33.51
C GLN A 47 22.90 -24.62 -34.16
N ASP A 48 22.69 -23.31 -34.01
CA ASP A 48 21.56 -22.60 -34.63
C ASP A 48 21.61 -22.71 -36.16
N ALA A 49 22.79 -22.58 -36.76
CA ALA A 49 22.96 -22.77 -38.20
C ALA A 49 22.57 -24.20 -38.63
N PHE A 50 23.00 -25.22 -37.88
CA PHE A 50 22.63 -26.62 -38.12
C PHE A 50 21.12 -26.85 -37.94
N LEU A 51 20.52 -26.34 -36.87
CA LEU A 51 19.08 -26.43 -36.64
C LEU A 51 18.28 -25.68 -37.72
N GLY A 52 18.83 -24.59 -38.27
CA GLY A 52 18.26 -23.87 -39.39
C GLY A 52 18.25 -24.65 -40.71
N THR A 53 19.07 -25.72 -40.83
CA THR A 53 19.00 -26.64 -41.98
C THR A 53 17.85 -27.63 -41.88
N LEU A 54 17.25 -27.77 -40.69
CA LEU A 54 16.03 -28.54 -40.54
C LEU A 54 14.92 -27.82 -41.33
N GLY A 55 14.19 -28.56 -42.15
CA GLY A 55 13.10 -28.02 -42.95
C GLY A 55 12.09 -27.28 -42.07
N ALA A 56 11.64 -26.12 -42.53
CA ALA A 56 10.58 -25.38 -41.84
C ALA A 56 9.30 -26.23 -41.82
N ILE A 57 8.77 -26.48 -40.62
CA ILE A 57 7.46 -27.09 -40.46
C ILE A 57 6.43 -26.08 -40.99
N GLN A 58 5.92 -26.34 -42.19
CA GLN A 58 4.86 -25.50 -42.74
C GLN A 58 3.54 -25.84 -42.05
N PRO A 59 2.85 -24.86 -41.46
CA PRO A 59 1.55 -25.11 -40.87
C PRO A 59 0.54 -25.46 -41.98
N SER A 60 -0.45 -26.29 -41.66
CA SER A 60 -1.53 -26.62 -42.59
C SER A 60 -2.22 -25.35 -43.12
N PRO A 61 -2.72 -25.35 -44.37
CA PRO A 61 -3.55 -24.25 -44.88
C PRO A 61 -4.66 -23.86 -43.89
N GLY A 62 -4.83 -22.55 -43.70
CA GLY A 62 -5.84 -21.99 -42.78
C GLY A 62 -5.47 -22.02 -41.29
N TRP A 63 -4.30 -22.55 -40.90
CA TRP A 63 -3.83 -22.50 -39.50
C TRP A 63 -3.77 -21.07 -38.95
N ALA A 64 -3.20 -20.14 -39.71
CA ALA A 64 -3.09 -18.74 -39.29
C ALA A 64 -4.46 -18.11 -39.00
N ARG A 65 -5.47 -18.42 -39.83
CA ARG A 65 -6.85 -17.96 -39.64
C ARG A 65 -7.44 -18.51 -38.34
N ARG A 66 -7.30 -19.82 -38.08
CA ARG A 66 -7.78 -20.46 -36.84
C ARG A 66 -7.11 -19.89 -35.59
N VAL A 67 -5.81 -19.58 -35.67
CA VAL A 67 -5.08 -18.93 -34.57
C VAL A 67 -5.61 -17.52 -34.33
N GLN A 68 -5.82 -16.74 -35.39
CA GLN A 68 -6.35 -15.39 -35.28
C GLN A 68 -7.76 -15.35 -34.67
N GLU A 69 -8.65 -16.24 -35.11
CA GLU A 69 -9.99 -16.40 -34.53
C GLU A 69 -9.95 -16.75 -33.04
N ARG A 70 -9.06 -17.66 -32.64
CA ARG A 70 -8.85 -18.03 -31.22
C ARG A 70 -8.31 -16.86 -30.39
N LEU A 71 -7.39 -16.07 -30.93
CA LEU A 71 -6.87 -14.90 -30.22
C LEU A 71 -7.93 -13.80 -30.07
N GLN A 72 -8.78 -13.60 -31.09
CA GLN A 72 -9.88 -12.64 -31.02
C GLN A 72 -10.96 -13.05 -30.03
N THR A 73 -11.30 -14.34 -29.97
CA THR A 73 -12.26 -14.88 -29.00
C THR A 73 -11.69 -14.88 -27.58
N ALA A 74 -10.40 -15.20 -27.39
CA ALA A 74 -9.75 -15.13 -26.08
C ALA A 74 -9.61 -13.69 -25.54
N LYS A 75 -9.45 -12.69 -26.41
CA LYS A 75 -9.42 -11.26 -26.00
C LYS A 75 -10.79 -10.73 -25.56
N LYS A 76 -11.88 -11.41 -25.91
CA LYS A 76 -13.21 -11.16 -25.33
C LYS A 76 -13.31 -11.83 -23.95
N SER A 77 -12.35 -11.57 -23.07
CA SER A 77 -12.61 -11.72 -21.64
C SER A 77 -13.78 -10.80 -21.32
N PRO A 78 -14.81 -11.22 -20.57
CA PRO A 78 -15.81 -10.30 -20.09
C PRO A 78 -15.06 -9.20 -19.35
N SER A 79 -15.12 -7.99 -19.90
CA SER A 79 -14.74 -6.80 -19.16
C SER A 79 -15.53 -6.89 -17.86
N ILE A 80 -14.83 -7.00 -16.74
CA ILE A 80 -15.45 -6.92 -15.42
C ILE A 80 -15.99 -5.49 -15.34
N SER A 81 -17.21 -5.34 -15.85
CA SER A 81 -18.00 -4.13 -15.83
C SER A 81 -17.98 -3.66 -14.39
N ARG A 82 -17.31 -2.53 -14.13
CA ARG A 82 -17.22 -1.97 -12.78
C ARG A 82 -18.65 -1.82 -12.29
N PRO A 83 -19.06 -2.59 -11.27
CA PRO A 83 -20.45 -2.68 -10.95
C PRO A 83 -20.99 -1.31 -10.57
N VAL A 84 -22.03 -0.86 -11.27
CA VAL A 84 -22.70 0.42 -10.99
C VAL A 84 -23.18 0.45 -9.53
N TRP A 85 -23.49 -0.72 -8.95
CA TRP A 85 -23.81 -0.86 -7.53
C TRP A 85 -22.67 -0.47 -6.59
N ALA A 86 -21.40 -0.68 -6.95
CA ALA A 86 -20.27 -0.24 -6.11
C ALA A 86 -20.20 1.30 -5.99
N LYS A 87 -20.60 2.04 -7.03
CA LYS A 87 -20.72 3.51 -6.96
C LYS A 87 -21.87 3.92 -6.06
N ALA A 88 -23.00 3.22 -6.10
CA ALA A 88 -24.15 3.47 -5.23
C ALA A 88 -23.80 3.23 -3.75
N TRP A 89 -23.07 2.15 -3.45
CA TRP A 89 -22.58 1.89 -2.09
C TRP A 89 -21.56 2.93 -1.61
N ALA A 90 -20.63 3.37 -2.47
CA ALA A 90 -19.68 4.42 -2.12
C ALA A 90 -20.38 5.75 -1.80
N LEU A 91 -21.40 6.13 -2.58
CA LEU A 91 -22.19 7.33 -2.33
C LEU A 91 -23.04 7.21 -1.05
N ALA A 92 -23.65 6.05 -0.80
CA ALA A 92 -24.39 5.79 0.43
C ALA A 92 -23.47 5.88 1.66
N PHE A 93 -22.27 5.30 1.58
CA PHE A 93 -21.29 5.36 2.66
C PHE A 93 -20.80 6.80 2.92
N LEU A 94 -20.56 7.57 1.87
CA LEU A 94 -20.21 8.99 1.97
C LEU A 94 -21.33 9.81 2.61
N ALA A 95 -22.59 9.57 2.22
CA ALA A 95 -23.74 10.24 2.81
C ALA A 95 -23.88 9.93 4.32
N ILE A 96 -23.67 8.66 4.71
CA ILE A 96 -23.65 8.26 6.13
C ILE A 96 -22.53 8.98 6.88
N LEU A 97 -21.32 9.10 6.32
CA LEU A 97 -20.21 9.82 6.94
C LEU A 97 -20.51 11.32 7.10
N LEU A 98 -21.14 11.95 6.10
CA LEU A 98 -21.54 13.36 6.17
C LEU A 98 -22.65 13.60 7.22
N LEU A 99 -23.63 12.70 7.29
CA LEU A 99 -24.69 12.73 8.31
C LEU A 99 -24.15 12.44 9.71
N ALA A 100 -23.18 11.54 9.84
CA ALA A 100 -22.46 11.30 11.10
C ALA A 100 -21.59 12.50 11.49
N SER A 101 -21.10 13.30 10.52
CA SER A 101 -20.33 14.50 10.82
C SER A 101 -21.18 15.62 11.42
N SER A 102 -22.47 15.72 11.09
CA SER A 102 -23.34 16.77 11.64
C SER A 102 -23.75 16.52 13.09
N THR A 103 -23.75 15.27 13.57
CA THR A 103 -23.98 14.93 14.99
C THR A 103 -22.76 15.16 15.88
N LEU A 104 -21.56 15.32 15.32
CA LEU A 104 -20.33 15.56 16.11
C LEU A 104 -20.25 16.97 16.72
N VAL A 105 -20.97 17.96 16.18
CA VAL A 105 -20.92 19.36 16.67
C VAL A 105 -21.61 19.52 18.03
N VAL A 106 -22.53 18.62 18.40
CA VAL A 106 -23.20 18.63 19.71
C VAL A 106 -22.32 18.04 20.84
N SER A 107 -21.29 17.27 20.49
CA SER A 107 -20.42 16.60 21.47
C SER A 107 -19.48 17.55 22.21
N ALA A 108 -19.23 18.75 21.67
CA ALA A 108 -18.33 19.73 22.27
C ALA A 108 -18.80 20.26 23.63
N HIS A 109 -20.10 20.12 23.94
CA HIS A 109 -20.71 20.54 25.20
C HIS A 109 -21.09 19.37 26.13
N ALA A 110 -20.70 18.14 25.79
CA ALA A 110 -21.03 16.98 26.62
C ALA A 110 -20.33 17.09 27.98
N LEU A 111 -21.14 17.12 29.05
CA LEU A 111 -20.68 17.07 30.43
C LEU A 111 -20.43 15.62 30.87
N PRO A 112 -19.65 15.40 31.95
CA PRO A 112 -19.51 14.08 32.54
C PRO A 112 -20.89 13.47 32.83
N GLY A 113 -21.07 12.17 32.56
CA GLY A 113 -22.35 11.46 32.71
C GLY A 113 -23.23 11.44 31.45
N GLN A 114 -22.88 12.15 30.38
CA GLN A 114 -23.61 12.10 29.11
C GLN A 114 -23.03 11.04 28.14
N PRO A 115 -23.85 10.41 27.27
CA PRO A 115 -23.40 9.32 26.38
C PRO A 115 -22.24 9.71 25.46
N LEU A 116 -22.18 10.98 25.03
CA LEU A 116 -21.12 11.49 24.15
C LEU A 116 -19.80 11.82 24.91
N TYR A 117 -19.80 11.77 26.25
CA TYR A 117 -18.61 12.07 27.04
C TYR A 117 -17.51 11.01 26.88
N VAL A 118 -17.89 9.74 26.67
CA VAL A 118 -16.94 8.64 26.40
C VAL A 118 -16.16 8.88 25.11
N LEU A 119 -16.82 9.41 24.08
CA LEU A 119 -16.18 9.77 22.82
C LEU A 119 -15.19 10.92 22.99
N LYS A 120 -15.57 11.96 23.75
CA LYS A 120 -14.69 13.08 24.10
C LYS A 120 -13.42 12.59 24.81
N ARG A 121 -13.56 11.67 25.77
CA ARG A 121 -12.43 11.04 26.46
C ARG A 121 -11.50 10.27 25.51
N GLY A 122 -12.06 9.52 24.56
CA GLY A 122 -11.29 8.80 23.56
C GLY A 122 -10.52 9.72 22.61
N GLN A 123 -11.10 10.85 22.19
CA GLN A 123 -10.42 11.84 21.35
C GLN A 123 -9.29 12.56 22.10
N GLU A 124 -9.50 12.92 23.36
CA GLU A 124 -8.48 13.54 24.20
C GLU A 124 -7.26 12.62 24.39
N GLU A 125 -7.50 11.33 24.63
CA GLU A 125 -6.44 10.34 24.79
C GLU A 125 -5.68 10.10 23.48
N LEU A 126 -6.39 9.98 22.36
CA LEU A 126 -5.76 9.84 21.05
C LEU A 126 -4.90 11.08 20.72
N ARG A 127 -5.40 12.28 21.02
CA ARG A 127 -4.66 13.52 20.82
C ARG A 127 -3.40 13.58 21.69
N LEU A 128 -3.48 13.15 22.94
CA LEU A 128 -2.31 13.01 23.82
C LEU A 128 -1.24 12.06 23.25
N ARG A 129 -1.67 10.93 22.66
CA ARG A 129 -0.77 9.95 22.04
C ARG A 129 -0.14 10.46 20.73
N LEU A 130 -0.90 11.24 19.95
CA LEU A 130 -0.49 11.76 18.64
C LEU A 130 0.20 13.14 18.70
N LEU A 131 0.38 13.73 19.88
CA LEU A 131 1.13 14.98 20.04
C LEU A 131 2.53 14.84 19.43
N PRO A 132 2.94 15.77 18.53
CA PRO A 132 4.26 15.75 17.88
C PRO A 132 5.43 15.69 18.87
N GLU A 133 6.53 15.06 18.46
CA GLU A 133 7.80 15.05 19.20
C GLU A 133 8.33 16.49 19.30
N GLY A 134 8.18 17.10 20.48
CA GLY A 134 8.54 18.50 20.74
C GLY A 134 7.47 19.29 21.48
N THR A 135 6.21 18.82 21.47
CA THR A 135 5.17 19.39 22.36
C THR A 135 5.27 18.84 23.78
N PRO A 136 5.31 19.67 24.83
CA PRO A 136 5.34 19.20 26.21
C PRO A 136 4.02 18.52 26.57
N ARG A 137 3.98 17.18 26.49
CA ARG A 137 2.79 16.39 26.85
C ARG A 137 2.29 16.69 28.25
N ALA A 138 3.20 17.00 29.18
CA ALA A 138 2.89 17.38 30.54
C ALA A 138 2.09 18.69 30.63
N GLU A 139 2.44 19.70 29.85
CA GLU A 139 1.74 20.99 29.82
C GLU A 139 0.33 20.83 29.25
N TYR A 140 0.19 20.10 28.14
CA TYR A 140 -1.13 19.80 27.57
C TYR A 140 -2.01 18.97 28.52
N ALA A 141 -1.41 18.03 29.28
CA ALA A 141 -2.13 17.26 30.29
C ALA A 141 -2.60 18.14 31.46
N GLN A 142 -1.82 19.14 31.87
CA GLN A 142 -2.22 20.11 32.89
C GLN A 142 -3.42 20.95 32.41
N THR A 143 -3.36 21.50 31.20
CA THR A 143 -4.49 22.24 30.61
C THR A 143 -5.75 21.38 30.54
N LEU A 144 -5.60 20.09 30.24
CA LEU A 144 -6.74 19.16 30.19
C LEU A 144 -7.33 18.91 31.58
N ALA A 145 -6.49 18.79 32.60
CA ALA A 145 -6.93 18.63 33.98
C ALA A 145 -7.69 19.87 34.49
N GLU A 146 -7.23 21.07 34.16
CA GLU A 146 -7.92 22.33 34.48
C GLU A 146 -9.30 22.41 33.83
N ARG A 147 -9.39 22.11 32.52
CA ARG A 147 -10.67 22.07 31.81
C ARG A 147 -11.66 21.09 32.43
N ARG A 148 -11.20 19.90 32.83
CA ARG A 148 -12.05 18.90 33.49
C ARG A 148 -12.58 19.39 34.85
N ARG A 149 -11.79 20.17 35.60
CA ARG A 149 -12.25 20.81 36.84
C ARG A 149 -13.36 21.82 36.57
N GLU A 150 -13.23 22.62 35.52
CA GLU A 150 -14.29 23.56 35.12
C GLU A 150 -15.57 22.84 34.67
N GLU A 151 -15.43 21.73 33.94
CA GLU A 151 -16.57 20.89 33.54
C GLU A 151 -17.30 20.30 34.74
N ALA A 152 -16.56 19.79 35.74
CA ALA A 152 -17.12 19.30 36.99
C ALA A 152 -17.85 20.42 37.76
N LYS A 153 -17.26 21.62 37.86
CA LYS A 153 -17.93 22.79 38.46
C LYS A 153 -19.24 23.14 37.74
N ARG A 154 -19.24 23.11 36.41
CA ARG A 154 -20.45 23.37 35.59
C ARG A 154 -21.51 22.29 35.77
N LEU A 155 -21.12 21.03 35.95
CA LEU A 155 -22.06 19.94 36.25
C LEU A 155 -22.75 20.15 37.61
N ILE A 156 -21.98 20.50 38.63
CA ILE A 156 -22.49 20.80 39.99
C ILE A 156 -23.47 21.99 39.95
N GLN A 157 -23.10 23.08 39.27
CA GLN A 157 -23.98 24.25 39.13
C GLN A 157 -25.30 23.93 38.42
N LYS A 158 -25.31 22.96 37.51
CA LYS A 158 -26.51 22.50 36.80
C LYS A 158 -27.27 21.41 37.53
N GLY A 159 -26.85 21.01 38.74
CA GLY A 159 -27.47 19.95 39.53
C GLY A 159 -27.36 18.56 38.90
N GLY A 160 -26.40 18.35 38.00
CA GLY A 160 -26.19 17.07 37.33
C GLY A 160 -25.37 16.09 38.19
N THR A 161 -25.54 14.79 37.93
CA THR A 161 -24.79 13.72 38.59
C THR A 161 -23.90 12.99 37.59
N ALA A 162 -22.67 12.68 37.98
CA ALA A 162 -21.74 11.88 37.20
C ALA A 162 -20.72 11.20 38.10
N GLU A 163 -20.22 10.05 37.65
CA GLU A 163 -19.09 9.37 38.27
C GLU A 163 -17.78 10.05 37.85
N LEU A 164 -16.98 10.49 38.83
CA LEU A 164 -15.73 11.22 38.60
C LEU A 164 -14.59 10.57 39.37
N THR A 165 -13.50 10.25 38.68
CA THR A 165 -12.22 9.91 39.30
C THR A 165 -11.41 11.19 39.49
N LEU A 166 -11.13 11.55 40.74
CA LEU A 166 -10.35 12.73 41.10
C LEU A 166 -8.90 12.32 41.33
N GLU A 167 -8.00 12.81 40.50
CA GLU A 167 -6.55 12.63 40.66
C GLU A 167 -5.88 13.99 40.81
N GLY A 168 -5.08 14.16 41.87
CA GLY A 168 -4.36 15.40 42.14
C GLY A 168 -3.65 15.38 43.50
N PRO A 169 -2.70 16.29 43.74
CA PRO A 169 -2.08 16.45 45.05
C PRO A 169 -3.13 16.87 46.07
N VAL A 170 -3.12 16.22 47.23
CA VAL A 170 -3.99 16.60 48.36
C VAL A 170 -3.31 17.76 49.08
N GLU A 171 -3.76 18.98 48.79
CA GLU A 171 -3.42 20.15 49.59
C GLU A 171 -4.38 20.23 50.79
N ALA A 172 -3.82 20.44 51.98
CA ALA A 172 -4.62 20.48 53.21
C ALA A 172 -5.65 21.62 53.14
N MET A 173 -6.94 21.27 53.25
CA MET A 173 -8.00 22.25 53.47
C MET A 173 -7.72 22.95 54.80
N ARG A 174 -7.48 24.26 54.74
CA ARG A 174 -7.44 25.13 55.92
C ARG A 174 -8.65 26.03 55.92
#